data_AF-A0AAW9QEE6-F1
#
_entry.id   AF-A0AAW9QEE6-F1
#
_cell.length_a   1.000
_cell.length_b   1.000
_cell.length_c   1.000
_cell.angle_alpha   90.00
_cell.angle_beta   90.00
_cell.angle_gamma   90.00
#
_symmetry.space_group_name_H-M   'P 1'
#
loop_
_entity.id
_entity.type
_entity.pdbx_description
1 polymer ?
#
loop_
_entity_poly.entity_id
_entity_poly.type
_entity_poly.pdbx_seq_one_letter_code
_entity_poly.pdbx_strand_id
1 'polypeptide(L)'
;MQKIKIFVIIAVVGIVLAAIGGFLLTAGKTIGQSLFGRGFAEGQLKDYVASVLRQDINGVTCQSVDTDGNGYVSCDFTTATAPNQVQTIECAAWGLDGFLNRGCKKRLPGLPAR
;
A
#
# COMPACT_ATOMS: atom_id res chain seq x y z
N MET A 1 -32.56 27.39 -28.90
CA MET A 1 -31.20 26.85 -29.19
C MET A 1 -30.15 27.19 -28.13
N GLN A 2 -30.13 28.40 -27.56
CA GLN A 2 -29.09 28.83 -26.60
C GLN A 2 -29.08 28.02 -25.27
N LYS A 3 -30.26 27.67 -24.74
CA LYS A 3 -30.39 26.82 -23.53
C LYS A 3 -29.82 25.41 -23.72
N ILE A 4 -30.01 24.81 -24.90
CA ILE A 4 -29.47 23.49 -25.25
C ILE A 4 -27.94 23.55 -25.33
N LYS A 5 -27.38 24.61 -25.93
CA LYS A 5 -25.92 24.82 -25.99
C LYS A 5 -25.30 24.95 -24.60
N ILE A 6 -25.93 25.70 -23.69
CA ILE A 6 -25.46 25.83 -22.30
C ILE A 6 -25.50 24.47 -21.57
N PHE A 7 -26.58 23.70 -21.74
CA PHE A 7 -26.71 22.38 -21.12
C PHE A 7 -25.63 21.41 -21.60
N VAL A 8 -25.34 21.42 -22.91
CA VAL A 8 -24.26 20.61 -23.50
C VAL A 8 -22.89 21.03 -22.97
N ILE A 9 -22.61 22.33 -22.85
CA ILE A 9 -21.33 22.81 -22.30
C ILE A 9 -21.16 22.35 -20.84
N ILE A 10 -22.19 22.49 -20.01
CA ILE A 10 -22.15 22.06 -18.60
C ILE A 10 -21.91 20.55 -18.51
N ALA A 11 -22.60 19.75 -19.33
CA ALA A 11 -22.42 18.30 -19.36
C ALA A 11 -20.98 17.91 -19.76
N VAL A 12 -20.43 18.55 -20.80
CA VAL A 12 -19.04 18.31 -21.24
C VAL A 12 -18.04 18.70 -20.16
N VAL A 13 -18.19 19.88 -19.55
CA VAL A 13 -17.33 20.33 -18.45
C VAL A 13 -17.41 19.36 -17.26
N GLY A 14 -18.61 18.92 -16.90
CA GLY A 14 -18.80 17.94 -15.82
C GLY A 14 -18.09 16.61 -16.09
N ILE A 15 -18.18 16.09 -17.32
CA ILE A 15 -17.48 14.86 -17.72
C ILE A 15 -15.96 15.04 -17.68
N VAL A 16 -15.45 16.18 -18.19
CA VAL A 16 -14.00 16.48 -18.18
C VAL A 16 -13.49 16.58 -16.75
N LEU A 17 -14.21 17.26 -15.85
CA LEU A 17 -13.83 17.35 -14.44
C LEU A 17 -13.85 15.98 -13.75
N ALA A 18 -14.85 15.14 -14.03
CA ALA A 18 -14.91 13.78 -13.49
C ALA A 18 -13.74 12.92 -13.99
N ALA A 19 -13.37 13.03 -15.27
CA ALA A 19 -12.24 12.32 -15.86
C ALA A 19 -10.90 12.76 -15.24
N ILE A 20 -10.68 14.07 -15.08
CA ILE A 20 -9.48 14.62 -14.44
C ILE A 20 -9.41 14.18 -12.97
N GLY A 21 -10.52 14.27 -12.23
CA GLY A 21 -10.59 13.83 -10.84
C GLY A 21 -10.27 12.34 -10.70
N GLY A 22 -10.85 11.49 -11.55
CA GLY A 22 -10.55 10.06 -11.58
C GLY A 22 -9.08 9.78 -11.87
N PHE A 23 -8.48 10.47 -12.84
CA PHE A 23 -7.06 10.33 -13.19
C PHE A 23 -6.13 10.76 -12.05
N LEU A 24 -6.44 11.87 -11.36
CA LEU A 24 -5.62 12.34 -10.23
C LEU A 24 -5.69 11.38 -9.04
N LEU A 25 -6.85 10.75 -8.79
CA LEU A 25 -6.99 9.75 -7.73
C LEU A 25 -6.19 8.48 -8.02
N THR A 26 -6.22 8.00 -9.26
CA THR A 26 -5.45 6.80 -9.65
C THR A 26 -3.95 7.09 -9.66
N ALA A 27 -3.52 8.19 -10.27
CA ALA A 27 -2.12 8.60 -10.29
C ALA A 27 -1.59 8.87 -8.87
N GLY A 28 -2.39 9.52 -8.02
CA GLY A 28 -2.05 9.75 -6.62
C GLY A 28 -1.85 8.46 -5.83
N LYS A 29 -2.68 7.43 -6.07
CA LYS A 29 -2.52 6.10 -5.47
C LYS A 29 -1.20 5.46 -5.90
N THR A 30 -0.90 5.43 -7.19
CA THR A 30 0.31 4.75 -7.72
C THR A 30 1.60 5.47 -7.31
N ILE A 31 1.61 6.81 -7.38
CA ILE A 31 2.77 7.63 -6.99
C ILE A 31 2.97 7.56 -5.47
N GLY A 32 1.89 7.66 -4.70
CA GLY A 32 1.98 7.58 -3.23
C GLY A 32 2.44 6.21 -2.73
N GLN A 33 1.95 5.12 -3.34
CA GLN A 33 2.41 3.77 -3.00
C GLN A 33 3.89 3.56 -3.32
N SER A 34 4.35 3.98 -4.50
CA SER A 34 5.77 3.82 -4.87
C SER A 34 6.73 4.61 -3.96
N LEU A 35 6.34 5.81 -3.50
CA LEU A 35 7.18 6.67 -2.67
C LEU A 35 7.09 6.36 -1.16
N PHE A 36 5.88 6.13 -0.64
CA PHE A 36 5.63 6.01 0.80
C PHE A 36 5.27 4.60 1.24
N GLY A 37 4.90 3.72 0.30
CA GLY A 37 4.44 2.37 0.59
C GLY A 37 5.43 1.51 1.34
N ARG A 38 6.70 1.55 0.90
CA ARG A 38 7.76 0.80 1.55
C ARG A 38 7.98 1.26 2.99
N GLY A 39 8.13 2.56 3.20
CA GLY A 39 8.37 3.12 4.54
C GLY A 39 7.21 2.87 5.50
N PHE A 40 5.96 2.95 5.01
CA PHE A 40 4.77 2.63 5.82
C PHE A 40 4.76 1.15 6.26
N ALA A 41 4.96 0.23 5.31
CA ALA A 41 4.97 -1.20 5.60
C ALA A 41 6.15 -1.59 6.53
N GLU A 42 7.32 -0.98 6.34
CA GLU A 42 8.47 -1.16 7.24
C GLU A 42 8.18 -0.64 8.65
N GLY A 43 7.43 0.45 8.78
CA GLY A 43 6.96 0.96 10.07
C GLY A 43 6.03 -0.03 10.78
N GLN A 44 5.01 -0.52 10.07
CA GLN A 44 4.10 -1.56 10.59
C GLN A 44 4.86 -2.82 11.02
N LEU A 45 5.87 -3.21 10.25
CA LEU A 45 6.70 -4.35 10.57
C LEU A 45 7.53 -4.14 11.83
N LYS A 46 8.17 -2.98 11.98
CA LYS A 46 8.93 -2.64 13.19
C LYS A 46 8.04 -2.70 14.43
N ASP A 47 6.83 -2.13 14.34
CA ASP A 47 5.86 -2.17 15.42
C ASP A 47 5.43 -3.61 15.74
N TYR A 48 5.20 -4.45 14.72
CA TYR A 48 4.87 -5.87 14.90
C TYR A 48 6.02 -6.64 15.57
N VAL A 49 7.25 -6.48 15.12
CA VAL A 49 8.41 -7.21 15.68
C VAL A 49 8.67 -6.78 17.13
N ALA A 50 8.56 -5.47 17.42
CA ALA A 50 8.72 -4.97 18.79
C ALA A 50 7.60 -5.42 19.73
N SER A 51 6.34 -5.37 19.28
CA SER A 51 5.17 -5.67 20.14
C SER A 51 4.87 -7.17 20.27
N VAL A 52 4.93 -7.92 19.16
CA VAL A 52 4.53 -9.33 19.10
C VAL A 52 5.71 -10.26 19.32
N LEU A 53 6.83 -10.03 18.63
CA LEU A 53 8.01 -10.89 18.77
C LEU A 53 8.91 -10.47 19.94
N ARG A 54 8.78 -9.23 20.44
CA ARG A 54 9.64 -8.64 21.48
C ARG A 54 11.12 -8.74 21.12
N GLN A 55 11.44 -8.45 19.87
CA GLN A 55 12.78 -8.48 19.32
C GLN A 55 13.10 -7.17 18.61
N ASP A 56 14.38 -6.95 18.33
CA ASP A 56 14.83 -5.87 17.47
C ASP A 56 15.01 -6.36 16.03
N ILE A 57 14.68 -5.50 15.07
CA ILE A 57 14.96 -5.72 13.66
C ILE A 57 16.42 -5.39 13.39
N ASN A 58 17.12 -6.28 12.69
CA ASN A 58 18.47 -6.05 12.19
C ASN A 58 18.47 -5.57 10.73
N GLY A 59 17.59 -6.13 9.89
CA GLY A 59 17.41 -5.74 8.50
C GLY A 59 15.96 -5.87 8.08
N VAL A 60 15.49 -4.95 7.23
CA VAL A 60 14.13 -4.97 6.70
C VAL A 60 14.09 -4.50 5.26
N THR A 61 13.26 -5.15 4.45
CA THR A 61 12.90 -4.69 3.12
C THR A 61 11.45 -5.06 2.84
N CYS A 62 10.62 -4.06 2.54
CA CYS A 62 9.23 -4.27 2.14
C CYS A 62 9.01 -3.86 0.69
N GLN A 63 8.00 -4.47 0.07
CA GLN A 63 7.49 -3.95 -1.19
C GLN A 63 6.72 -2.65 -0.98
N SER A 64 6.78 -1.77 -1.98
CA SER A 64 6.11 -0.47 -1.96
C SER A 64 4.68 -0.53 -2.49
N VAL A 65 4.37 -1.48 -3.36
CA VAL A 65 3.09 -1.55 -4.06
C VAL A 65 2.45 -2.90 -3.81
N ASP A 66 1.20 -2.85 -3.33
CA ASP A 66 0.33 -4.03 -3.33
C ASP A 66 -0.11 -4.29 -4.77
N THR A 67 0.38 -5.40 -5.32
CA THR A 67 0.13 -5.79 -6.71
C THR A 67 -1.09 -6.71 -6.84
N ASP A 68 -1.52 -7.36 -5.76
CA ASP A 68 -2.65 -8.30 -5.79
C ASP A 68 -3.96 -7.70 -5.26
N GLY A 69 -3.90 -6.50 -4.70
CA GLY A 69 -5.05 -5.73 -4.24
C GLY A 69 -5.66 -6.25 -2.95
N ASN A 70 -4.92 -7.05 -2.17
CA ASN A 70 -5.38 -7.61 -0.91
C ASN A 70 -5.19 -6.65 0.29
N GLY A 71 -4.53 -5.52 0.07
CA GLY A 71 -4.21 -4.48 1.05
C GLY A 71 -2.98 -4.74 1.92
N TYR A 72 -2.16 -5.73 1.57
CA TYR A 72 -0.90 -6.07 2.22
C TYR A 72 0.23 -6.16 1.20
N VAL A 73 1.45 -5.94 1.68
CA VAL A 73 2.70 -6.08 0.92
C VAL A 73 3.62 -7.06 1.62
N SER A 74 4.40 -7.81 0.83
CA SER A 74 5.42 -8.70 1.37
C SER A 74 6.58 -7.88 1.98
N CYS A 75 6.98 -8.25 3.19
CA CYS A 75 8.15 -7.73 3.88
C CYS A 75 9.06 -8.87 4.29
N ASP A 76 10.35 -8.73 3.95
CA ASP A 76 11.41 -9.61 4.41
C ASP A 76 12.22 -8.91 5.50
N PHE A 77 12.48 -9.62 6.59
CA PHE A 77 13.22 -9.06 7.72
C PHE A 77 14.10 -10.10 8.40
N THR A 78 15.10 -9.61 9.12
CA THR A 78 15.93 -10.40 10.03
C THR A 78 15.86 -9.77 11.40
N THR A 79 15.92 -10.59 12.45
CA THR A 79 15.91 -10.11 13.83
C THR A 79 17.31 -10.15 14.42
N ALA A 80 17.55 -9.37 15.47
CA ALA A 80 18.84 -9.34 16.17
C ALA A 80 19.26 -10.72 16.70
N THR A 81 18.30 -11.57 17.06
CA THR A 81 18.56 -12.95 17.53
C THR A 81 18.83 -13.93 16.39
N ALA A 82 18.42 -13.62 15.16
CA ALA A 82 18.56 -14.49 13.99
C ALA A 82 18.95 -13.68 12.74
N PRO A 83 20.13 -13.03 12.73
CA PRO A 83 20.51 -12.08 11.68
C PRO A 83 20.71 -12.73 10.30
N ASN A 84 20.96 -14.04 10.26
CA ASN A 84 21.19 -14.81 9.04
C ASN A 84 19.92 -15.56 8.56
N GLN A 85 18.78 -15.39 9.23
CA GLN A 85 17.54 -16.05 8.88
C GLN A 85 16.51 -15.01 8.42
N VAL A 86 16.31 -14.95 7.09
CA VAL A 86 15.27 -14.10 6.51
C VAL A 86 13.91 -14.69 6.84
N GLN A 87 13.06 -13.88 7.45
CA GLN A 87 11.66 -14.18 7.71
C GLN A 87 10.80 -13.29 6.81
N THR A 88 9.74 -13.87 6.26
CA THR A 88 8.79 -13.15 5.42
C THR A 88 7.45 -13.02 6.13
N ILE A 89 6.86 -11.83 6.05
CA ILE A 89 5.56 -11.51 6.62
C ILE A 89 4.82 -10.54 5.69
N GLU A 90 3.49 -10.48 5.80
CA GLU A 90 2.68 -9.53 5.05
C GLU A 90 2.25 -8.40 5.96
N CYS A 91 2.56 -7.16 5.59
CA CYS A 91 2.21 -5.95 6.35
C CYS A 91 1.27 -5.06 5.54
N ALA A 92 0.43 -4.28 6.22
CA ALA A 92 -0.53 -3.40 5.56
C ALA A 92 0.15 -2.48 4.52
N ALA A 93 -0.44 -2.41 3.32
CA ALA A 93 0.01 -1.57 2.23
C ALA A 93 -0.36 -0.10 2.45
N TRP A 94 0.38 0.84 1.88
CA TRP A 94 0.01 2.26 2.00
C TRP A 94 -1.21 2.62 1.15
N GLY A 95 -2.01 3.56 1.66
CA GLY A 95 -3.22 4.09 1.01
C GLY A 95 -4.49 3.71 1.75
N LEU A 96 -5.63 3.80 1.06
CA LEU A 96 -6.93 3.41 1.62
C LEU A 96 -6.97 1.93 2.03
N ASP A 97 -6.23 1.08 1.31
CA ASP A 97 -6.21 -0.36 1.55
C ASP A 97 -5.55 -0.69 2.91
N GLY A 98 -4.50 0.02 3.33
CA GLY A 98 -3.93 -0.08 4.69
C GLY A 98 -4.55 0.84 5.73
N PHE A 99 -5.54 1.66 5.36
CA PHE A 99 -6.41 2.27 6.35
C PHE A 99 -7.40 1.23 6.89
N LEU A 100 -7.90 0.36 6.01
CA LEU A 100 -8.80 -0.74 6.35
C LEU A 100 -8.05 -1.96 6.91
N ASN A 101 -6.85 -2.24 6.42
CA ASN A 101 -5.97 -3.30 6.92
C ASN A 101 -4.87 -2.71 7.81
N ARG A 102 -4.70 -3.18 9.05
CA ARG A 102 -3.64 -2.69 9.95
C ARG A 102 -2.76 -3.82 10.48
N GLY A 103 -1.50 -3.48 10.75
CA GLY A 103 -0.51 -4.39 11.28
C GLY A 103 0.03 -5.37 10.25
N CYS A 104 0.63 -6.45 10.75
CA CYS A 104 1.22 -7.50 9.95
C CYS A 104 0.62 -8.86 10.30
N LYS A 105 0.55 -9.74 9.31
CA LYS A 105 0.05 -11.12 9.42
C LYS A 105 1.07 -12.08 8.85
N LYS A 106 1.22 -13.25 9.49
CA LYS A 106 2.06 -14.32 8.95
C LYS A 106 1.51 -14.75 7.59
N ARG A 107 2.43 -14.90 6.63
CA ARG A 107 2.11 -15.48 5.34
C ARG A 107 1.62 -16.92 5.53
N LEU A 108 0.55 -17.33 4.83
CA LEU A 108 0.18 -18.74 4.81
C LEU A 108 1.30 -19.57 4.16
N PRO A 109 1.63 -20.75 4.70
CA PRO A 109 2.62 -21.64 4.11
C PRO A 109 2.24 -21.98 2.65
N GLY A 110 3.19 -21.82 1.71
CA GLY A 110 3.02 -22.26 0.32
C GLY A 110 2.60 -21.17 -0.68
N LEU A 111 2.42 -19.92 -0.26
CA LEU A 111 2.23 -18.81 -1.20
C LEU A 111 3.59 -18.17 -1.54
N PRO A 112 3.89 -17.93 -2.84
CA PRO A 112 5.15 -17.31 -3.24
C PRO A 112 5.26 -15.87 -2.72
N ALA A 113 6.49 -15.41 -2.48
CA ALA A 113 6.82 -13.99 -2.36
C ALA A 113 6.28 -13.23 -3.57
N ARG A 114 5.26 -12.41 -3.32
CA ARG A 114 4.64 -11.53 -4.30
C ARG A 114 5.03 -10.12 -3.99
#